data_AF-A0A081SGE2-F1
#
_entry.id   AF-A0A081SGE2-F1
#
_cell.length_a   1.000
_cell.length_b   1.000
_cell.length_c   1.000
_cell.angle_alpha   90.00
_cell.angle_beta   90.00
_cell.angle_gamma   90.00
#
_symmetry.space_group_name_H-M   'P 1'
#
loop_
_entity.id
_entity.type
_entity.pdbx_description
1 polymer ?
#
loop_
_entity_poly.entity_id
_entity_poly.type
_entity_poly.pdbx_seq_one_letter_code
_entity_poly.pdbx_strand_id
1 'polypeptide(L)'
;MTNIKFITLLFFVVLLSSSVSLAQDKKKQAAQKQDSVQSAAAEGKVGKILFSQDVLKKEASDGETYIDEYELGKPLYARVFYEMPAERKGKLSIRFTTDGQTFAEEDMRELWQNWDSRNQNVGSAGASYFASSNSAGIRLVSEEKILGRYVWVNMYSLAEEAFRMHLSRLKDKIKVGKTLTVKVEVFLTERFGKDKKDSDGAVLATGDLKVKVTNYSKDLTNMVCRCGEEGMKNAKLEKEIGDALKFGYKDHCAKVHQVVIMDRDWQIVNDKRTGVVKGRFVGASVIWETKAGDYWVARHNFWFPFDGTKFADKGQLDSFIFNAPTAKLCSGK
;
A
#
# COMPACT_ATOMS: atom_id res chain seq x y z
N MET A 1 48.68 -51.50 31.45
CA MET A 1 48.70 -50.08 31.03
C MET A 1 47.27 -49.70 30.68
N THR A 2 46.61 -48.99 31.59
CA THR A 2 45.17 -48.82 31.63
C THR A 2 44.76 -47.59 30.81
N ASN A 3 43.71 -47.74 30.01
CA ASN A 3 43.26 -46.83 28.95
C ASN A 3 42.63 -45.53 29.50
N ILE A 4 43.46 -44.62 30.02
CA ILE A 4 43.03 -43.31 30.54
C ILE A 4 42.50 -42.39 29.42
N LYS A 5 42.91 -42.61 28.16
CA LYS A 5 42.49 -41.76 27.02
C LYS A 5 41.02 -41.92 26.62
N PHE A 6 40.36 -43.02 26.99
CA PHE A 6 38.97 -43.28 26.58
C PHE A 6 37.94 -42.60 27.50
N ILE A 7 38.27 -42.38 28.77
CA ILE A 7 37.36 -41.76 29.75
C ILE A 7 37.29 -40.24 29.53
N THR A 8 38.39 -39.60 29.12
CA THR A 8 38.43 -38.15 28.87
C THR A 8 37.62 -37.75 27.63
N LEU A 9 37.57 -38.60 26.61
CA LEU A 9 36.81 -38.32 25.39
C LEU A 9 35.29 -38.43 25.60
N LEU A 10 34.85 -39.38 26.43
CA LEU A 10 33.42 -39.57 26.75
C LEU A 10 32.86 -38.39 27.58
N PHE A 11 33.63 -37.86 28.52
CA PHE A 11 33.22 -36.69 29.32
C PHE A 11 33.09 -35.41 28.48
N PHE A 12 33.94 -35.21 27.48
CA PHE A 12 33.87 -34.03 26.61
C PHE A 12 32.61 -34.04 25.72
N VAL A 13 32.19 -35.20 25.22
CA VAL A 13 30.99 -35.33 24.36
C VAL A 13 29.70 -35.10 25.16
N VAL A 14 29.63 -35.54 26.42
CA VAL A 14 28.46 -35.31 27.29
C VAL A 14 28.35 -33.84 27.73
N LEU A 15 29.47 -33.17 27.98
CA LEU A 15 29.49 -31.73 28.31
C LEU A 15 29.15 -30.84 27.11
N LEU A 16 29.55 -31.22 25.89
CA LEU A 16 29.21 -30.51 24.66
C LEU A 16 27.73 -30.67 24.27
N SER A 17 27.14 -31.85 24.46
CA SER A 17 25.72 -32.09 24.15
C SER A 17 24.78 -31.37 25.12
N SER A 18 25.12 -31.30 26.40
CA SER A 18 24.34 -30.56 27.42
C SER A 18 24.44 -29.04 27.27
N SER A 19 25.59 -28.51 26.84
CA SER A 19 25.76 -27.07 26.57
C SER A 19 25.08 -26.60 25.28
N VAL A 20 25.00 -27.44 24.24
CA VAL A 20 24.21 -27.17 23.04
C VAL A 20 22.70 -27.18 23.35
N SER A 21 22.23 -28.12 24.17
CA SER A 21 20.83 -28.16 24.64
C SER A 21 20.46 -26.91 25.44
N LEU A 22 21.29 -26.50 26.41
CA LEU A 22 21.06 -25.27 27.18
C LEU A 22 21.10 -24.00 26.33
N ALA A 23 21.95 -23.94 25.30
CA ALA A 23 22.02 -22.80 24.40
C ALA A 23 20.78 -22.73 23.47
N GLN A 24 20.25 -23.87 23.04
CA GLN A 24 18.99 -23.94 22.29
C GLN A 24 17.80 -23.57 23.16
N ASP A 25 17.73 -24.07 24.40
CA ASP A 25 16.66 -23.73 25.34
C ASP A 25 16.69 -22.26 25.77
N LYS A 26 17.88 -21.67 25.96
CA LYS A 26 18.00 -20.23 26.21
C LYS A 26 17.60 -19.38 25.00
N LYS A 27 17.90 -19.81 23.77
CA LYS A 27 17.40 -19.14 22.55
C LYS A 27 15.88 -19.27 22.42
N LYS A 28 15.30 -20.42 22.77
CA LYS A 28 13.86 -20.67 22.74
C LYS A 28 13.13 -19.85 23.82
N GLN A 29 13.69 -19.79 25.03
CA GLN A 29 13.17 -18.95 26.12
C GLN A 29 13.36 -17.47 25.85
N ALA A 30 14.46 -17.03 25.20
CA ALA A 30 14.65 -15.65 24.79
C ALA A 30 13.67 -15.25 23.68
N ALA A 31 13.42 -16.13 22.71
CA ALA A 31 12.39 -15.93 21.69
C ALA A 31 10.97 -15.89 22.31
N GLN A 32 10.66 -16.77 23.26
CA GLN A 32 9.39 -16.75 24.00
C GLN A 32 9.23 -15.52 24.91
N LYS A 33 10.31 -15.05 25.56
CA LYS A 33 10.29 -13.80 26.33
C LYS A 33 10.15 -12.56 25.44
N GLN A 34 10.64 -12.62 24.20
CA GLN A 34 10.49 -11.53 23.24
C GLN A 34 9.11 -11.52 22.57
N ASP A 35 8.43 -12.67 22.50
CA ASP A 35 7.02 -12.76 22.06
C ASP A 35 6.00 -12.45 23.18
N SER A 36 6.38 -12.47 24.47
CA SER A 36 5.45 -12.23 25.60
C SER A 36 5.46 -10.83 26.21
N VAL A 37 6.25 -9.88 25.69
CA VAL A 37 6.15 -8.48 26.15
C VAL A 37 5.02 -7.81 25.37
N GLN A 38 3.78 -8.00 25.83
CA GLN A 38 2.76 -7.01 25.57
C GLN A 38 3.26 -5.69 26.18
N SER A 39 3.55 -4.70 25.32
CA SER A 39 3.77 -3.34 25.81
C SER A 39 2.56 -2.91 26.64
N ALA A 40 2.75 -2.16 27.72
CA ALA A 40 1.63 -1.58 28.49
C ALA A 40 0.58 -0.90 27.59
N ALA A 41 1.02 -0.29 26.48
CA ALA A 41 0.19 0.26 25.42
C ALA A 41 -0.87 -0.70 24.81
N ALA A 42 -0.67 -2.03 24.88
CA ALA A 42 -1.50 -3.07 24.26
C ALA A 42 -2.47 -3.76 25.25
N GLU A 43 -2.33 -3.51 26.55
CA GLU A 43 -3.15 -4.14 27.58
C GLU A 43 -4.64 -3.82 27.40
N GLY A 44 -5.49 -4.85 27.39
CA GLY A 44 -6.95 -4.70 27.17
C GLY A 44 -7.37 -4.28 25.75
N LYS A 45 -6.43 -4.21 24.80
CA LYS A 45 -6.69 -3.79 23.41
C LYS A 45 -6.55 -4.91 22.38
N VAL A 46 -6.05 -6.08 22.75
CA VAL A 46 -5.96 -7.25 21.84
C VAL A 46 -7.31 -7.51 21.17
N GLY A 47 -7.29 -7.71 19.85
CA GLY A 47 -8.49 -7.88 19.03
C GLY A 47 -9.09 -6.58 18.50
N LYS A 48 -8.51 -5.42 18.83
CA LYS A 48 -9.04 -4.11 18.42
C LYS A 48 -8.17 -3.44 17.36
N ILE A 49 -8.85 -2.69 16.50
CA ILE A 49 -8.24 -1.69 15.62
C ILE A 49 -8.66 -0.31 16.12
N LEU A 50 -7.68 0.54 16.39
CA LEU A 50 -7.86 1.94 16.76
C LEU A 50 -7.31 2.83 15.65
N PHE A 51 -7.87 4.00 15.44
CA PHE A 51 -7.50 4.87 14.31
C PHE A 51 -6.80 6.12 14.82
N SER A 52 -5.86 6.67 14.05
CA SER A 52 -5.13 7.87 14.42
C SER A 52 -4.91 8.77 13.20
N GLN A 53 -4.80 10.08 13.43
CA GLN A 53 -4.32 11.03 12.43
C GLN A 53 -2.80 11.22 12.50
N ASP A 54 -2.17 10.75 13.58
CA ASP A 54 -0.73 10.82 13.75
C ASP A 54 -0.05 9.61 13.11
N VAL A 55 1.16 9.82 12.59
CA VAL A 55 1.96 8.75 11.99
C VAL A 55 2.29 7.68 13.04
N LEU A 56 1.80 6.47 12.81
CA LEU A 56 2.04 5.34 13.69
C LEU A 56 3.34 4.61 13.36
N LYS A 57 4.09 4.25 14.40
CA LYS A 57 5.24 3.34 14.30
C LYS A 57 4.77 1.89 14.18
N LYS A 58 5.69 1.01 13.79
CA LYS A 58 5.44 -0.44 13.70
C LYS A 58 4.97 -1.03 15.04
N GLU A 59 5.65 -0.68 16.13
CA GLU A 59 5.28 -1.02 17.50
C GLU A 59 4.41 0.07 18.11
N ALA A 60 3.51 -0.32 19.02
CA ALA A 60 2.72 0.61 19.80
C ALA A 60 3.61 1.36 20.81
N SER A 61 3.35 2.65 20.98
CA SER A 61 3.97 3.47 22.04
C SER A 61 2.92 4.09 22.94
N ASP A 62 3.31 4.37 24.18
CA ASP A 62 2.48 5.17 25.10
C ASP A 62 2.29 6.58 24.53
N GLY A 63 1.09 7.15 24.74
CA GLY A 63 0.75 8.50 24.27
C GLY A 63 0.23 8.61 22.83
N GLU A 64 -0.02 7.48 22.15
CA GLU A 64 -0.77 7.49 20.88
C GLU A 64 -2.21 8.02 21.09
N THR A 65 -2.60 9.00 20.28
CA THR A 65 -3.97 9.54 20.27
C THR A 65 -4.81 8.79 19.25
N TYR A 66 -6.02 8.37 19.67
CA TYR A 66 -6.95 7.65 18.81
C TYR A 66 -8.24 8.43 18.57
N ILE A 67 -8.79 8.25 17.37
CA ILE A 67 -10.04 8.82 16.90
C ILE A 67 -11.03 7.69 16.60
N ASP A 68 -12.32 7.96 16.80
CA ASP A 68 -13.44 7.11 16.35
C ASP A 68 -14.07 7.64 15.05
N GLU A 69 -13.74 8.88 14.72
CA GLU A 69 -14.29 9.60 13.59
C GLU A 69 -13.21 10.27 12.76
N TYR A 70 -13.28 10.04 11.46
CA TYR A 70 -12.32 10.50 10.47
C TYR A 70 -13.02 11.38 9.45
N GLU A 71 -12.53 12.60 9.29
CA GLU A 71 -12.93 13.46 8.18
C GLU A 71 -12.16 13.07 6.91
N LEU A 72 -12.91 12.69 5.88
CA LEU A 72 -12.38 12.13 4.66
C LEU A 72 -11.50 13.13 3.89
N GLY A 73 -10.23 12.75 3.70
CA GLY A 73 -9.19 13.54 3.03
C GLY A 73 -8.07 14.01 3.97
N LYS A 74 -8.20 13.78 5.28
CA LYS A 74 -7.09 13.94 6.23
C LYS A 74 -6.20 12.68 6.24
N PRO A 75 -5.00 12.74 6.83
CA PRO A 75 -4.21 11.53 7.09
C PRO A 75 -4.97 10.56 8.01
N LEU A 76 -4.79 9.27 7.76
CA LEU A 76 -5.42 8.19 8.51
C LEU A 76 -4.48 6.99 8.63
N TYR A 77 -4.30 6.56 9.86
CA TYR A 77 -3.52 5.39 10.25
C TYR A 77 -4.36 4.48 11.14
N ALA A 78 -4.08 3.18 11.11
CA ALA A 78 -4.72 2.17 11.92
C ALA A 78 -3.69 1.46 12.80
N ARG A 79 -3.89 1.53 14.12
CA ARG A 79 -3.21 0.73 15.12
C ARG A 79 -3.99 -0.56 15.31
N VAL A 80 -3.35 -1.68 15.03
CA VAL A 80 -3.92 -3.02 15.22
C VAL A 80 -3.23 -3.65 16.42
N PHE A 81 -4.00 -4.21 17.34
CA PHE A 81 -3.49 -5.04 18.44
C PHE A 81 -4.01 -6.46 18.27
N TYR A 82 -3.12 -7.44 18.26
CA TYR A 82 -3.48 -8.83 17.99
C TYR A 82 -2.54 -9.79 18.73
N GLU A 83 -3.02 -11.01 18.90
CA GLU A 83 -2.20 -12.13 19.33
C GLU A 83 -1.96 -13.04 18.13
N MET A 84 -0.69 -13.24 17.78
CA MET A 84 -0.33 -14.15 16.71
C MET A 84 -0.52 -15.59 17.16
N PRO A 85 -1.17 -16.46 16.36
CA PRO A 85 -1.21 -17.88 16.63
C PRO A 85 0.22 -18.46 16.74
N ALA A 86 0.41 -19.42 17.66
CA ALA A 86 1.71 -20.05 17.91
C ALA A 86 2.33 -20.68 16.64
N GLU A 87 1.48 -21.15 15.72
CA GLU A 87 1.90 -21.53 14.37
C GLU A 87 1.87 -20.31 13.43
N ARG A 88 3.00 -19.59 13.30
CA ARG A 88 3.15 -18.50 12.31
C ARG A 88 3.14 -19.03 10.88
N LYS A 89 1.97 -19.38 10.34
CA LYS A 89 1.79 -19.70 8.92
C LYS A 89 0.84 -18.67 8.32
N GLY A 90 1.39 -17.57 7.82
CA GLY A 90 0.59 -16.61 7.07
C GLY A 90 1.16 -15.20 6.99
N LYS A 91 0.45 -14.33 6.29
CA LYS A 91 0.68 -12.89 6.26
C LYS A 91 -0.56 -12.18 6.80
N LEU A 92 -0.37 -11.09 7.53
CA LEU A 92 -1.47 -10.18 7.83
C LEU A 92 -1.95 -9.50 6.55
N SER A 93 -3.26 -9.47 6.41
CA SER A 93 -4.01 -8.74 5.40
C SER A 93 -5.13 -7.94 6.07
N ILE A 94 -5.71 -7.00 5.34
CA ILE A 94 -6.74 -6.08 5.83
C ILE A 94 -7.92 -6.05 4.87
N ARG A 95 -9.14 -5.96 5.42
CA ARG A 95 -10.41 -5.85 4.70
C ARG A 95 -11.23 -4.69 5.22
N PHE A 96 -11.90 -4.01 4.30
CA PHE A 96 -12.82 -2.91 4.56
C PHE A 96 -14.23 -3.33 4.15
N THR A 97 -15.22 -3.01 4.98
CA THR A 97 -16.62 -3.34 4.73
C THR A 97 -17.53 -2.16 5.02
N THR A 98 -18.45 -1.85 4.12
CA THR A 98 -19.49 -0.82 4.29
C THR A 98 -20.77 -1.29 3.61
N ASP A 99 -21.87 -1.35 4.36
CA ASP A 99 -23.19 -1.80 3.87
C ASP A 99 -23.12 -3.14 3.09
N GLY A 100 -22.33 -4.10 3.57
CA GLY A 100 -22.15 -5.40 2.93
C GLY A 100 -21.25 -5.42 1.68
N GLN A 101 -20.79 -4.27 1.19
CA GLN A 101 -19.72 -4.23 0.19
C GLN A 101 -18.37 -4.39 0.87
N THR A 102 -17.53 -5.29 0.36
CA THR A 102 -16.22 -5.61 0.93
C THR A 102 -15.11 -5.38 -0.09
N PHE A 103 -13.97 -4.92 0.39
CA PHE A 103 -12.74 -4.89 -0.40
C PHE A 103 -11.51 -5.12 0.48
N ALA A 104 -10.65 -6.04 0.08
CA ALA A 104 -9.46 -6.43 0.82
C ALA A 104 -8.16 -6.07 0.10
N GLU A 105 -7.07 -6.09 0.85
CA GLU A 105 -5.72 -5.95 0.31
C GLU A 105 -5.42 -6.97 -0.79
N GLU A 106 -5.90 -8.20 -0.63
CA GLU A 106 -5.68 -9.27 -1.62
C GLU A 106 -6.51 -9.06 -2.90
N ASP A 107 -7.70 -8.47 -2.80
CA ASP A 107 -8.47 -8.08 -3.99
C ASP A 107 -7.68 -7.03 -4.80
N MET A 108 -7.04 -6.08 -4.11
CA MET A 108 -6.17 -5.09 -4.75
C MET A 108 -4.96 -5.74 -5.44
N ARG A 109 -4.36 -6.74 -4.78
CA ARG A 109 -3.24 -7.51 -5.34
C ARG A 109 -3.65 -8.28 -6.59
N GLU A 110 -4.78 -8.96 -6.56
CA GLU A 110 -5.33 -9.69 -7.70
C GLU A 110 -5.63 -8.75 -8.88
N LEU A 111 -6.28 -7.60 -8.61
CA LEU A 111 -6.55 -6.59 -9.64
C LEU A 111 -5.26 -6.10 -10.32
N TRP A 112 -4.20 -5.85 -9.55
CA TRP A 112 -2.91 -5.45 -10.11
C TRP A 112 -2.26 -6.53 -10.97
N GLN A 113 -2.30 -7.80 -10.52
CA GLN A 113 -1.70 -8.92 -11.25
C GLN A 113 -2.44 -9.19 -12.58
N ASN A 114 -3.76 -9.02 -12.59
CA ASN A 114 -4.59 -9.27 -13.77
C ASN A 114 -4.52 -8.15 -14.83
N TRP A 115 -4.11 -6.94 -14.45
CA TRP A 115 -4.15 -5.77 -15.34
C TRP A 115 -2.92 -5.57 -16.23
N ASP A 116 -1.75 -6.07 -15.85
CA ASP A 116 -0.58 -6.04 -16.72
C ASP A 116 0.34 -7.21 -16.34
N SER A 117 0.59 -8.12 -17.29
CA SER A 117 1.56 -9.21 -17.07
C SER A 117 2.98 -8.69 -16.81
N ARG A 118 3.27 -7.41 -17.13
CA ARG A 118 4.52 -6.73 -16.77
C ARG A 118 4.54 -6.28 -15.30
N ASN A 119 3.39 -6.24 -14.61
CA ASN A 119 3.23 -5.85 -13.20
C ASN A 119 3.40 -6.99 -12.20
N GLN A 120 3.90 -8.16 -12.61
CA GLN A 120 4.11 -9.29 -11.69
C GLN A 120 5.09 -9.00 -10.53
N ASN A 121 5.81 -7.87 -10.57
CA ASN A 121 6.85 -7.50 -9.61
C ASN A 121 6.57 -6.23 -8.79
N VAL A 122 5.32 -5.75 -8.69
CA VAL A 122 5.03 -4.61 -7.81
C VAL A 122 5.13 -5.06 -6.34
N GLY A 123 6.33 -4.91 -5.77
CA GLY A 123 6.69 -5.27 -4.39
C GLY A 123 6.11 -4.29 -3.36
N SER A 124 4.79 -4.08 -3.37
CA SER A 124 4.14 -3.20 -2.41
C SER A 124 4.01 -3.85 -1.04
N ALA A 125 4.25 -3.05 0.00
CA ALA A 125 4.15 -3.45 1.38
C ALA A 125 2.68 -3.68 1.77
N GLY A 126 2.34 -4.91 2.14
CA GLY A 126 1.05 -5.21 2.77
C GLY A 126 1.01 -4.83 4.25
N ALA A 127 -0.12 -5.06 4.91
CA ALA A 127 -0.29 -4.88 6.36
C ALA A 127 0.84 -5.52 7.18
N SER A 128 1.30 -6.71 6.75
CA SER A 128 2.43 -7.44 7.34
C SER A 128 3.74 -6.65 7.43
N TYR A 129 3.99 -5.73 6.50
CA TYR A 129 5.22 -4.92 6.52
C TYR A 129 5.27 -4.00 7.74
N PHE A 130 4.10 -3.50 8.14
CA PHE A 130 3.91 -2.56 9.24
C PHE A 130 3.71 -3.25 10.61
N ALA A 131 3.91 -4.57 10.68
CA ALA A 131 3.50 -5.41 11.81
C ALA A 131 4.69 -5.95 12.63
N SER A 132 4.70 -5.64 13.93
CA SER A 132 5.58 -6.26 14.92
C SER A 132 5.06 -7.64 15.34
N SER A 133 5.51 -8.18 16.49
CA SER A 133 5.00 -9.45 17.02
C SER A 133 3.55 -9.38 17.48
N ASN A 134 3.10 -8.22 17.97
CA ASN A 134 1.81 -8.07 18.68
C ASN A 134 0.99 -6.83 18.25
N SER A 135 1.54 -5.99 17.36
CA SER A 135 0.88 -4.77 16.92
C SER A 135 1.25 -4.41 15.49
N ALA A 136 0.46 -3.55 14.84
CA ALA A 136 0.79 -3.00 13.53
C ALA A 136 0.35 -1.54 13.42
N GLY A 137 1.16 -0.70 12.78
CA GLY A 137 0.86 0.70 12.48
C GLY A 137 0.62 0.88 10.99
N ILE A 138 -0.58 0.53 10.54
CA ILE A 138 -0.94 0.45 9.12
C ILE A 138 -1.34 1.83 8.60
N ARG A 139 -0.93 2.16 7.38
CA ARG A 139 -1.33 3.39 6.70
C ARG A 139 -2.59 3.15 5.89
N LEU A 140 -3.60 3.99 6.05
CA LEU A 140 -4.85 3.93 5.28
C LEU A 140 -5.01 5.13 4.35
N VAL A 141 -4.56 6.31 4.79
CA VAL A 141 -4.40 7.52 3.98
C VAL A 141 -3.12 8.23 4.44
N SER A 142 -2.06 8.17 3.65
CA SER A 142 -0.79 8.80 4.00
C SER A 142 -0.72 10.25 3.53
N GLU A 143 -0.03 11.10 4.28
CA GLU A 143 0.42 12.42 3.80
C GLU A 143 1.31 12.30 2.55
N GLU A 144 1.29 13.34 1.72
CA GLU A 144 2.12 13.47 0.51
C GLU A 144 3.63 13.45 0.83
N LYS A 145 4.00 14.00 1.99
CA LYS A 145 5.37 14.02 2.51
C LYS A 145 5.42 13.28 3.83
N ILE A 146 6.20 12.21 3.88
CA ILE A 146 6.52 11.54 5.14
C ILE A 146 7.96 11.90 5.49
N LEU A 147 8.19 12.48 6.67
CA LEU A 147 9.53 12.86 7.15
C LEU A 147 10.26 13.84 6.20
N GLY A 148 9.53 14.80 5.63
CA GLY A 148 10.09 15.80 4.71
C GLY A 148 10.56 15.25 3.36
N ARG A 149 10.36 13.96 3.09
CA ARG A 149 10.60 13.33 1.79
C ARG A 149 9.25 12.96 1.19
N TYR A 150 9.08 13.30 -0.07
CA TYR A 150 7.99 12.73 -0.84
C TYR A 150 8.11 11.20 -0.87
N VAL A 151 6.98 10.53 -0.73
CA VAL A 151 6.88 9.06 -0.74
C VAL A 151 7.01 8.55 -2.18
N TRP A 152 8.14 8.82 -2.84
CA TRP A 152 8.25 8.67 -4.29
C TRP A 152 8.54 7.26 -4.78
N VAL A 153 9.05 6.33 -3.97
CA VAL A 153 9.59 5.08 -4.55
C VAL A 153 9.50 3.80 -3.69
N ASN A 154 9.41 3.86 -2.35
CA ASN A 154 9.70 2.65 -1.53
C ASN A 154 8.71 2.32 -0.39
N MET A 155 7.59 3.02 -0.23
CA MET A 155 6.63 2.74 0.85
C MET A 155 5.18 2.72 0.36
N TYR A 156 4.93 1.94 -0.70
CA TYR A 156 3.60 1.63 -1.19
C TYR A 156 2.88 0.71 -0.21
N SER A 157 1.73 1.13 0.31
CA SER A 157 0.91 0.28 1.17
C SER A 157 -0.27 -0.25 0.37
N LEU A 158 -0.34 -1.57 0.18
CA LEU A 158 -1.53 -2.19 -0.44
C LEU A 158 -2.78 -2.00 0.40
N ALA A 159 -2.62 -1.91 1.73
CA ALA A 159 -3.71 -1.60 2.65
C ALA A 159 -4.33 -0.21 2.37
N GLU A 160 -3.48 0.79 2.16
CA GLU A 160 -3.90 2.13 1.76
C GLU A 160 -4.64 2.09 0.41
N GLU A 161 -4.10 1.39 -0.58
CA GLU A 161 -4.76 1.28 -1.90
C GLU A 161 -6.09 0.52 -1.85
N ALA A 162 -6.18 -0.53 -1.05
CA ALA A 162 -7.43 -1.24 -0.83
C ALA A 162 -8.47 -0.36 -0.13
N PHE A 163 -8.08 0.46 0.85
CA PHE A 163 -8.99 1.42 1.49
C PHE A 163 -9.53 2.42 0.46
N ARG A 164 -8.64 2.95 -0.39
CA ARG A 164 -8.99 3.92 -1.43
C ARG A 164 -9.90 3.31 -2.50
N MET A 165 -9.65 2.05 -2.89
CA MET A 165 -10.52 1.30 -3.79
C MET A 165 -11.90 1.08 -3.19
N HIS A 166 -11.95 0.70 -1.92
CA HIS A 166 -13.20 0.51 -1.20
C HIS A 166 -14.06 1.77 -1.26
N LEU A 167 -13.46 2.93 -0.98
CA LEU A 167 -14.14 4.23 -1.09
C LEU A 167 -14.56 4.55 -2.54
N SER A 168 -13.72 4.25 -3.52
CA SER A 168 -14.03 4.45 -4.95
C SER A 168 -15.29 3.68 -5.39
N ARG A 169 -15.46 2.45 -4.90
CA ARG A 169 -16.64 1.61 -5.14
C ARG A 169 -17.90 2.13 -4.44
N LEU A 170 -17.72 2.88 -3.37
CA LEU A 170 -18.80 3.53 -2.63
C LEU A 170 -19.14 4.93 -3.18
N LYS A 171 -18.62 5.33 -4.35
CA LYS A 171 -18.78 6.69 -4.92
C LYS A 171 -20.20 7.24 -4.88
N ASP A 172 -21.21 6.41 -5.16
CA ASP A 172 -22.62 6.84 -5.22
C ASP A 172 -23.23 7.05 -3.82
N LYS A 173 -22.59 6.51 -2.78
CA LYS A 173 -22.98 6.62 -1.37
C LYS A 173 -22.27 7.76 -0.65
N ILE A 174 -21.08 8.14 -1.11
CA ILE A 174 -20.29 9.24 -0.56
C ILE A 174 -20.94 10.57 -0.97
N LYS A 175 -21.72 11.17 -0.05
CA LYS A 175 -22.39 12.47 -0.24
C LYS A 175 -22.04 13.38 0.93
N VAL A 176 -21.74 14.65 0.62
CA VAL A 176 -21.47 15.68 1.64
C VAL A 176 -22.56 15.69 2.72
N GLY A 177 -22.14 15.77 3.98
CA GLY A 177 -23.00 15.76 5.15
C GLY A 177 -23.37 14.35 5.65
N LYS A 178 -22.98 13.30 4.92
CA LYS A 178 -23.14 11.91 5.39
C LYS A 178 -21.95 11.46 6.22
N THR A 179 -22.23 10.51 7.11
CA THR A 179 -21.23 9.70 7.79
C THR A 179 -21.42 8.24 7.37
N LEU A 180 -20.35 7.59 6.94
CA LEU A 180 -20.33 6.17 6.61
C LEU A 180 -19.61 5.41 7.73
N THR A 181 -20.14 4.27 8.16
CA THR A 181 -19.39 3.38 9.06
C THR A 181 -18.63 2.38 8.21
N VAL A 182 -17.29 2.41 8.31
CA VAL A 182 -16.40 1.44 7.67
C VAL A 182 -15.93 0.48 8.74
N LYS A 183 -16.36 -0.77 8.64
CA LYS A 183 -15.79 -1.86 9.43
C LYS A 183 -14.44 -2.25 8.83
N VAL A 184 -13.42 -2.33 9.67
CA VAL A 184 -12.06 -2.72 9.30
C VAL A 184 -11.72 -4.00 10.03
N GLU A 185 -11.22 -4.98 9.29
CA GLU A 185 -10.80 -6.27 9.83
C GLU A 185 -9.38 -6.59 9.40
N VAL A 186 -8.57 -7.08 10.32
CA VAL A 186 -7.24 -7.62 10.04
C VAL A 186 -7.25 -9.11 10.33
N PHE A 187 -6.75 -9.89 9.38
CA PHE A 187 -6.80 -11.34 9.40
C PHE A 187 -5.51 -11.94 8.87
N LEU A 188 -5.27 -13.21 9.18
CA LEU A 188 -4.15 -13.97 8.63
C LEU A 188 -4.56 -14.69 7.35
N THR A 189 -3.81 -14.47 6.28
CA THR A 189 -3.91 -15.25 5.04
C THR A 189 -3.07 -16.51 5.16
N GLU A 190 -3.66 -17.67 4.83
CA GLU A 190 -2.87 -18.88 4.62
C GLU A 190 -2.04 -18.71 3.34
N ARG A 191 -0.77 -19.09 3.39
CA ARG A 191 0.19 -18.82 2.31
C ARG A 191 -0.30 -19.39 0.95
N PHE A 192 -0.50 -18.52 -0.05
CA PHE A 192 -0.60 -18.80 -1.50
C PHE A 192 -0.80 -20.28 -1.89
N GLY A 193 -2.00 -20.80 -1.66
CA GLY A 193 -2.50 -21.95 -2.40
C GLY A 193 -3.28 -21.42 -3.60
N LYS A 194 -3.03 -21.93 -4.81
CA LYS A 194 -3.71 -21.50 -6.05
C LYS A 194 -5.25 -21.57 -6.00
N ASP A 195 -5.81 -22.25 -4.99
CA ASP A 195 -7.21 -22.65 -4.93
C ASP A 195 -7.99 -22.11 -3.71
N LYS A 196 -7.40 -21.25 -2.87
CA LYS A 196 -8.12 -20.59 -1.76
C LYS A 196 -8.16 -19.08 -1.96
N LYS A 197 -9.37 -18.49 -1.95
CA LYS A 197 -9.52 -17.05 -1.82
C LYS A 197 -9.05 -16.64 -0.43
N ASP A 198 -7.99 -15.85 -0.36
CA ASP A 198 -7.35 -15.42 0.88
C ASP A 198 -8.26 -14.57 1.80
N SER A 199 -9.46 -14.21 1.35
CA SER A 199 -10.47 -13.41 2.07
C SER A 199 -11.13 -14.08 3.28
N ASP A 200 -10.90 -15.38 3.50
CA ASP A 200 -11.60 -16.19 4.52
C ASP A 200 -10.71 -16.51 5.75
N GLY A 201 -9.59 -15.79 5.89
CA GLY A 201 -8.67 -15.95 7.01
C GLY A 201 -9.29 -15.64 8.37
N ALA A 202 -8.72 -16.21 9.43
CA ALA A 202 -9.15 -15.94 10.80
C ALA A 202 -8.92 -14.46 11.15
N VAL A 203 -10.00 -13.76 11.52
CA VAL A 203 -9.95 -12.36 11.95
C VAL A 203 -9.23 -12.28 13.29
N LEU A 204 -8.16 -11.50 13.32
CA LEU A 204 -7.36 -11.25 14.51
C LEU A 204 -7.76 -9.97 15.23
N ALA A 205 -8.26 -8.98 14.50
CA ALA A 205 -8.69 -7.72 15.06
C ALA A 205 -9.76 -7.06 14.20
N THR A 206 -10.64 -6.28 14.86
CA THR A 206 -11.70 -5.50 14.22
C THR A 206 -11.75 -4.09 14.78
N GLY A 207 -12.22 -3.13 13.99
CA GLY A 207 -12.58 -1.80 14.45
C GLY A 207 -13.55 -1.14 13.49
N ASP A 208 -14.41 -0.27 14.01
CA ASP A 208 -15.34 0.51 13.22
C ASP A 208 -14.87 1.96 13.16
N LEU A 209 -14.79 2.50 11.95
CA LEU A 209 -14.43 3.90 11.70
C LEU A 209 -15.63 4.66 11.15
N LYS A 210 -15.99 5.77 11.78
CA LYS A 210 -16.96 6.72 11.22
C LYS A 210 -16.26 7.66 10.26
N VAL A 211 -16.54 7.53 8.96
CA VAL A 211 -15.99 8.38 7.90
C VAL A 211 -16.97 9.50 7.60
N LYS A 212 -16.65 10.73 8.04
CA LYS A 212 -17.39 11.94 7.73
C LYS A 212 -17.04 12.47 6.35
N VAL A 213 -18.06 12.68 5.54
CA VAL A 213 -17.95 13.30 4.22
C VAL A 213 -18.29 14.78 4.37
N THR A 214 -17.28 15.64 4.37
CA THR A 214 -17.47 17.09 4.51
C THR A 214 -17.42 17.78 3.15
N ASN A 215 -17.55 19.11 3.12
CA ASN A 215 -17.34 19.89 1.90
C ASN A 215 -15.91 19.73 1.35
N TYR A 216 -14.93 19.45 2.22
CA TYR A 216 -13.57 19.11 1.80
C TYR A 216 -13.55 17.85 0.94
N SER A 217 -14.40 16.89 1.29
CA SER A 217 -14.60 15.61 0.60
C SER A 217 -15.65 15.68 -0.53
N LYS A 218 -16.19 16.86 -0.86
CA LYS A 218 -17.17 17.04 -1.96
C LYS A 218 -16.58 16.61 -3.29
N ASP A 219 -15.30 16.89 -3.45
CA ASP A 219 -14.51 16.43 -4.56
C ASP A 219 -13.78 15.19 -4.06
N LEU A 220 -14.25 14.02 -4.53
CA LEU A 220 -13.68 12.69 -4.31
C LEU A 220 -12.15 12.60 -4.61
N THR A 221 -11.64 13.69 -5.20
CA THR A 221 -10.30 14.06 -5.65
C THR A 221 -9.35 14.31 -4.48
N ASN A 222 -9.84 15.00 -3.45
CA ASN A 222 -9.11 15.35 -2.24
C ASN A 222 -8.92 14.16 -1.32
N MET A 223 -9.57 13.04 -1.63
CA MET A 223 -9.56 11.87 -0.77
C MET A 223 -8.22 11.14 -0.83
N VAL A 224 -7.43 11.35 -1.90
CA VAL A 224 -6.38 10.37 -2.23
C VAL A 224 -5.26 10.83 -3.19
N CYS A 225 -5.33 11.98 -3.90
CA CYS A 225 -4.31 12.17 -4.94
C CYS A 225 -2.89 12.21 -4.38
N ARG A 226 -2.07 11.27 -4.84
CA ARG A 226 -0.61 11.42 -4.91
C ARG A 226 -0.21 12.00 -6.26
N CYS A 227 -1.03 12.92 -6.77
CA CYS A 227 -0.64 13.84 -7.81
C CYS A 227 0.45 14.67 -7.12
N GLY A 228 1.72 14.29 -7.25
CA GLY A 228 2.74 15.17 -6.69
C GLY A 228 2.71 16.51 -7.43
N GLU A 229 3.65 17.38 -7.09
CA GLU A 229 3.65 18.76 -7.56
C GLU A 229 3.49 18.89 -9.08
N GLU A 230 2.41 19.58 -9.47
CA GLU A 230 2.14 19.97 -10.84
C GLU A 230 3.29 20.84 -11.35
N GLY A 231 3.92 20.37 -12.42
CA GLY A 231 5.05 21.07 -13.06
C GLY A 231 4.64 22.11 -14.06
N MET A 232 3.67 21.74 -14.89
CA MET A 232 3.20 22.59 -15.97
C MET A 232 1.76 22.27 -16.35
N LYS A 233 1.07 23.29 -16.85
CA LYS A 233 -0.23 23.16 -17.51
C LYS A 233 -0.06 23.22 -19.00
N ASN A 234 -0.46 22.17 -19.71
CA ASN A 234 -0.40 22.11 -21.16
C ASN A 234 -1.53 21.23 -21.69
N ALA A 235 -2.66 21.87 -22.02
CA ALA A 235 -3.87 21.18 -22.46
C ALA A 235 -3.65 20.27 -23.69
N LYS A 236 -2.76 20.65 -24.62
CA LYS A 236 -2.44 19.79 -25.78
C LYS A 236 -1.76 18.51 -25.31
N LEU A 237 -0.70 18.65 -24.53
CA LEU A 237 0.08 17.52 -24.02
C LEU A 237 -0.74 16.63 -23.05
N GLU A 238 -1.54 17.23 -22.17
CA GLU A 238 -2.47 16.52 -21.29
C GLU A 238 -3.45 15.67 -22.11
N LYS A 239 -4.00 16.22 -23.20
CA LYS A 239 -4.86 15.46 -24.11
C LYS A 239 -4.10 14.30 -24.79
N GLU A 240 -2.90 14.55 -25.29
CA GLU A 240 -2.06 13.51 -25.92
C GLU A 240 -1.75 12.36 -24.96
N ILE A 241 -1.45 12.67 -23.70
CA ILE A 241 -1.23 11.71 -22.62
C ILE A 241 -2.51 10.92 -22.30
N GLY A 242 -3.65 11.62 -22.17
CA GLY A 242 -4.93 10.96 -21.93
C GLY A 242 -5.33 10.01 -23.06
N ASP A 243 -5.09 10.40 -24.31
CA ASP A 243 -5.33 9.55 -25.48
C ASP A 243 -4.37 8.34 -25.52
N ALA A 244 -3.10 8.54 -25.16
CA ALA A 244 -2.12 7.45 -25.04
C ALA A 244 -2.53 6.44 -23.96
N LEU A 245 -2.99 6.90 -22.80
CA LEU A 245 -3.48 6.03 -21.72
C LEU A 245 -4.71 5.23 -22.16
N LYS A 246 -5.70 5.89 -22.78
CA LYS A 246 -6.88 5.20 -23.32
C LYS A 246 -6.50 4.14 -24.35
N PHE A 247 -5.51 4.41 -25.20
CA PHE A 247 -5.05 3.45 -26.18
C PHE A 247 -4.35 2.25 -25.53
N GLY A 248 -3.43 2.52 -24.59
CA GLY A 248 -2.70 1.46 -23.86
C GLY A 248 -3.60 0.58 -22.99
N TYR A 249 -4.65 1.16 -22.41
CA TYR A 249 -5.63 0.46 -21.57
C TYR A 249 -7.01 0.40 -22.23
N LYS A 250 -7.09 0.25 -23.56
CA LYS A 250 -8.36 0.28 -24.34
C LYS A 250 -9.44 -0.68 -23.83
N ASP A 251 -9.03 -1.79 -23.23
CA ASP A 251 -9.93 -2.82 -22.72
C ASP A 251 -10.43 -2.52 -21.31
N HIS A 252 -9.75 -1.64 -20.56
CA HIS A 252 -10.03 -1.35 -19.15
C HIS A 252 -10.45 0.10 -18.88
N CYS A 253 -9.95 1.07 -19.64
CA CYS A 253 -10.24 2.49 -19.46
C CYS A 253 -11.57 2.85 -20.15
N ALA A 254 -12.53 3.36 -19.37
CA ALA A 254 -13.77 3.93 -19.90
C ALA A 254 -13.62 5.43 -20.20
N LYS A 255 -13.02 6.17 -19.26
CA LYS A 255 -12.91 7.63 -19.35
C LYS A 255 -11.70 8.16 -18.61
N VAL A 256 -10.89 8.99 -19.26
CA VAL A 256 -9.88 9.81 -18.57
C VAL A 256 -10.55 11.09 -18.07
N HIS A 257 -10.38 11.36 -16.78
CA HIS A 257 -10.95 12.54 -16.11
C HIS A 257 -9.93 13.68 -16.01
N GLN A 258 -8.67 13.37 -15.75
CA GLN A 258 -7.62 14.38 -15.61
C GLN A 258 -6.23 13.80 -15.89
N VAL A 259 -5.33 14.67 -16.36
CA VAL A 259 -3.90 14.44 -16.47
C VAL A 259 -3.18 15.59 -15.75
N VAL A 260 -2.21 15.26 -14.90
CA VAL A 260 -1.34 16.23 -14.23
C VAL A 260 0.09 15.94 -14.65
N ILE A 261 0.73 16.90 -15.32
CA ILE A 261 2.14 16.78 -15.72
C ILE A 261 3.01 17.14 -14.52
N MET A 262 3.98 16.27 -14.22
CA MET A 262 4.81 16.36 -13.03
C MET A 262 6.01 17.30 -13.23
N ASP A 263 6.33 18.14 -12.24
CA ASP A 263 7.44 19.11 -12.27
C ASP A 263 8.80 18.51 -12.61
N ARG A 264 9.09 17.33 -12.08
CA ARG A 264 10.43 16.73 -12.14
C ARG A 264 10.60 15.63 -13.17
N ASP A 265 9.54 15.34 -13.95
CA ASP A 265 9.54 14.20 -14.88
C ASP A 265 9.46 14.63 -16.35
N TRP A 266 9.98 15.80 -16.67
CA TRP A 266 10.16 16.23 -18.05
C TRP A 266 11.63 16.17 -18.45
N GLN A 267 11.95 15.36 -19.46
CA GLN A 267 13.32 15.27 -19.97
C GLN A 267 13.35 15.07 -21.48
N ILE A 268 14.23 15.80 -22.16
CA ILE A 268 14.61 15.50 -23.54
C ILE A 268 15.74 14.47 -23.48
N VAL A 269 15.57 13.38 -24.23
CA VAL A 269 16.55 12.31 -24.30
C VAL A 269 17.33 12.44 -25.60
N ASN A 270 18.65 12.55 -25.45
CA ASN A 270 19.59 12.61 -26.55
C ASN A 270 20.39 11.32 -26.64
N ASP A 271 20.85 10.99 -27.83
CA ASP A 271 21.88 9.97 -28.01
C ASP A 271 23.16 10.39 -27.29
N LYS A 272 23.65 9.58 -26.36
CA LYS A 272 24.82 9.93 -25.54
C LYS A 272 26.10 10.13 -26.35
N ARG A 273 26.21 9.54 -27.55
CA ARG A 273 27.42 9.61 -28.39
C ARG A 273 27.35 10.74 -29.41
N THR A 274 26.18 10.93 -30.02
CA THR A 274 26.01 11.86 -31.14
C THR A 274 25.33 13.18 -30.75
N GLY A 275 24.71 13.25 -29.57
CA GLY A 275 23.95 14.41 -29.11
C GLY A 275 22.59 14.59 -29.81
N VAL A 276 22.26 13.72 -30.77
CA VAL A 276 21.01 13.79 -31.54
C VAL A 276 19.81 13.52 -30.64
N VAL A 277 18.79 14.37 -30.74
CA VAL A 277 17.53 14.22 -30.01
C VAL A 277 16.83 12.93 -30.44
N LYS A 278 16.49 12.07 -29.48
CA LYS A 278 15.73 10.82 -29.71
C LYS A 278 14.26 10.96 -29.38
N GLY A 279 13.92 11.84 -28.44
CA GLY A 279 12.56 12.02 -27.96
C GLY A 279 12.51 12.70 -26.61
N ARG A 280 11.35 12.66 -25.98
CA ARG A 280 11.13 13.22 -24.64
C ARG A 280 10.34 12.26 -23.77
N PHE A 281 10.66 12.24 -22.49
CA PHE A 281 9.84 11.60 -21.46
C PHE A 281 9.04 12.63 -20.70
N VAL A 282 7.81 12.24 -20.38
CA VAL A 282 6.86 13.02 -19.60
C VAL A 282 6.28 12.10 -18.54
N GLY A 283 6.62 12.33 -17.27
CA GLY A 283 5.89 11.73 -16.17
C GLY A 283 4.60 12.50 -15.93
N ALA A 284 3.50 11.77 -15.86
CA ALA A 284 2.21 12.35 -15.56
C ALA A 284 1.42 11.44 -14.62
N SER A 285 0.69 12.08 -13.70
CA SER A 285 -0.36 11.43 -12.94
C SER A 285 -1.65 11.50 -13.76
N VAL A 286 -2.23 10.35 -14.10
CA VAL A 286 -3.45 10.26 -14.90
C VAL A 286 -4.54 9.64 -14.08
N ILE A 287 -5.74 10.20 -14.19
CA ILE A 287 -6.92 9.77 -13.45
C ILE A 287 -7.96 9.32 -14.44
N TRP A 288 -8.43 8.10 -14.26
CA TRP A 288 -9.42 7.52 -15.16
C TRP A 288 -10.43 6.66 -14.41
N GLU A 289 -11.58 6.49 -15.03
CA GLU A 289 -12.58 5.53 -14.65
C GLU A 289 -12.47 4.31 -15.55
N THR A 290 -12.57 3.15 -14.94
CA THR A 290 -12.55 1.86 -15.61
C THR A 290 -13.91 1.53 -16.18
N LYS A 291 -13.98 0.54 -17.07
CA LYS A 291 -15.26 0.00 -17.55
C LYS A 291 -16.10 -0.64 -16.46
N ALA A 292 -15.50 -1.04 -15.33
CA ALA A 292 -16.21 -1.52 -14.15
C ALA A 292 -16.75 -0.38 -13.26
N GLY A 293 -16.44 0.89 -13.58
CA GLY A 293 -16.85 2.06 -12.80
C GLY A 293 -15.92 2.41 -11.64
N ASP A 294 -14.88 1.60 -11.38
CA ASP A 294 -13.83 1.93 -10.42
C ASP A 294 -12.98 3.09 -10.95
N TYR A 295 -12.67 4.06 -10.09
CA TYR A 295 -11.72 5.13 -10.40
C TYR A 295 -10.28 4.74 -10.02
N TRP A 296 -9.34 5.09 -10.91
CA TRP A 296 -7.92 4.76 -10.86
C TRP A 296 -7.06 5.99 -11.12
N VAL A 297 -5.89 5.99 -10.50
CA VAL A 297 -4.83 6.99 -10.67
C VAL A 297 -3.52 6.31 -10.84
N ALA A 298 -2.70 6.84 -11.72
CA ALA A 298 -1.42 6.26 -11.99
C ALA A 298 -0.43 7.30 -12.38
N ARG A 299 0.81 7.08 -11.93
CA ARG A 299 1.95 7.79 -12.49
C ARG A 299 2.55 6.92 -13.57
N HIS A 300 2.50 7.43 -14.80
CA HIS A 300 3.10 6.80 -15.96
C HIS A 300 4.14 7.72 -16.58
N ASN A 301 5.16 7.10 -17.15
CA ASN A 301 6.05 7.77 -18.09
C ASN A 301 5.51 7.59 -19.51
N PHE A 302 5.42 8.70 -20.23
CA PHE A 302 5.04 8.74 -21.63
C PHE A 302 6.24 9.12 -22.48
N TRP A 303 6.59 8.27 -23.43
CA TRP A 303 7.67 8.50 -24.39
C TRP A 303 7.13 9.08 -25.68
N PHE A 304 7.69 10.21 -26.12
CA PHE A 304 7.35 10.83 -27.39
C PHE A 304 8.60 10.81 -28.29
N PRO A 305 8.70 9.87 -29.24
CA PRO A 305 9.87 9.77 -30.12
C PRO A 305 9.98 11.02 -30.99
N PHE A 306 11.22 11.39 -31.33
CA PHE A 306 11.55 12.49 -32.23
C PHE A 306 11.89 11.93 -33.61
N ASP A 307 11.27 12.46 -34.66
CA ASP A 307 11.45 11.98 -36.05
C ASP A 307 12.57 12.68 -36.83
N GLY A 308 13.29 13.60 -36.17
CA GLY A 308 14.27 14.48 -36.80
C GLY A 308 13.77 15.92 -37.00
N THR A 309 12.45 16.14 -36.92
CA THR A 309 11.83 17.47 -37.10
C THR A 309 10.92 17.85 -35.94
N LYS A 310 10.14 16.90 -35.41
CA LYS A 310 9.21 17.12 -34.29
C LYS A 310 9.09 15.89 -33.41
N PHE A 311 8.56 16.11 -32.21
CA PHE A 311 8.12 15.00 -31.36
C PHE A 311 6.81 14.44 -31.90
N ALA A 312 6.61 13.13 -31.74
CA ALA A 312 5.34 12.49 -32.07
C ALA A 312 4.17 13.17 -31.34
N ASP A 313 3.05 13.31 -32.04
CA ASP A 313 1.82 13.86 -31.46
C ASP A 313 1.08 12.84 -30.57
N LYS A 314 1.61 11.61 -30.44
CA LYS A 314 1.08 10.55 -29.57
C LYS A 314 2.19 9.96 -28.73
N GLY A 315 2.04 10.05 -27.42
CA GLY A 315 2.92 9.39 -26.47
C GLY A 315 2.74 7.87 -26.52
N GLN A 316 3.83 7.14 -26.33
CA GLN A 316 3.83 5.72 -26.07
C GLN A 316 3.91 5.52 -24.55
N LEU A 317 3.08 4.63 -24.02
CA LEU A 317 3.19 4.20 -22.64
C LEU A 317 4.49 3.40 -22.50
N ASP A 318 5.51 3.97 -21.88
CA ASP A 318 6.82 3.35 -21.74
C ASP A 318 6.89 2.50 -20.48
N SER A 319 7.23 3.13 -19.36
CA SER A 319 7.49 2.49 -18.08
C SER A 319 6.45 2.88 -17.03
N PHE A 320 6.07 1.87 -16.25
CA PHE A 320 5.08 1.94 -15.20
C PHE A 320 5.76 2.30 -13.87
N ILE A 321 5.32 3.39 -13.22
CA ILE A 321 5.83 3.73 -11.88
C ILE A 321 4.79 3.34 -10.81
N PHE A 322 3.48 3.53 -11.06
CA PHE A 322 2.46 3.35 -10.02
C PHE A 322 1.03 3.31 -10.58
N ASN A 323 0.15 2.43 -10.04
CA ASN A 323 -1.32 2.54 -10.12
C ASN A 323 -1.92 2.45 -8.72
N ALA A 324 -2.90 3.29 -8.44
CA ALA A 324 -3.64 3.40 -7.20
C ALA A 324 -5.03 3.92 -7.47
N PRO A 325 -6.10 3.24 -7.03
CA PRO A 325 -7.41 3.84 -7.03
C PRO A 325 -7.43 5.13 -6.23
N THR A 326 -8.00 6.16 -6.83
CA THR A 326 -8.54 7.30 -6.09
C THR A 326 -9.99 7.41 -6.48
N ALA A 327 -10.79 8.13 -5.72
CA ALA A 327 -12.03 8.63 -6.29
C ALA A 327 -11.72 9.87 -7.17
N LYS A 328 -12.58 10.19 -8.15
CA LYS A 328 -12.53 11.23 -9.23
C LYS A 328 -11.58 12.40 -8.93
N LEU A 329 -10.85 13.02 -9.88
CA LEU A 329 -9.81 14.08 -9.63
C LEU A 329 -9.97 15.51 -10.22
N CYS A 330 -9.26 16.43 -9.53
CA CYS A 330 -9.26 17.89 -9.36
C CYS A 330 -9.76 18.84 -10.46
N SER A 331 -10.57 19.81 -10.02
CA SER A 331 -10.67 21.12 -10.67
C SER A 331 -10.36 22.24 -9.65
N GLY A 332 -9.22 22.91 -9.86
CA GLY A 332 -8.95 24.32 -9.52
C GLY A 332 -9.07 24.77 -8.05
N LYS A 333 -7.96 25.31 -7.53
CA LYS A 333 -7.85 26.31 -6.45
C LYS A 333 -9.08 26.58 -5.59
#